data_AF-A0A9D4Y7R4-F1
#
_entry.id   AF-A0A9D4Y7R4-F1
#
_cell.length_a   1.000
_cell.length_b   1.000
_cell.length_c   1.000
_cell.angle_alpha   90.00
_cell.angle_beta   90.00
_cell.angle_gamma   90.00
#
_symmetry.space_group_name_H-M   'P 1'
#
loop_
_entity.id
_entity.type
_entity.pdbx_description
1 polymer ?
#
loop_
_entity_poly.entity_id
_entity_poly.type
_entity_poly.pdbx_seq_one_letter_code
_entity_poly.pdbx_strand_id
1 'polypeptide(L)'
;MKKYDKVSSRNASKAYRKMVDSSYIGSSDEVSRLMDRVEHAFIKHFANGNHRKGMSTLRPTAKKERHRTTFLLGVFTGCAIALIAALIILIHARNILYSEGRTRYMDNIFPLYSLFGYIVCHMIMYSVNTYLWRLFRINYPFIFGFKEGTELAYREVFLLSSGLAVLSLVAVLSNLDMEMDQRTKSFSALTELVPLGLIIFLLAITFCPFNIIYKSSRFFLIRCVFHTICAPLYKVHFTDSFMADQLTTQV
;
A
#
# COMPACT_ATOMS: atom_id res chain seq x y z
N MET A 1 10.12 -32.02 -6.31
CA MET A 1 10.91 -32.93 -5.45
C MET A 1 10.94 -32.55 -3.96
N LYS A 2 11.21 -31.30 -3.53
CA LYS A 2 11.21 -30.96 -2.09
C LYS A 2 9.93 -31.37 -1.32
N LYS A 3 8.75 -31.19 -1.93
CA LYS A 3 7.48 -31.63 -1.36
C LYS A 3 7.37 -33.17 -1.25
N TYR A 4 7.87 -33.89 -2.26
CA TYR A 4 7.89 -35.35 -2.29
C TYR A 4 8.80 -35.91 -1.19
N ASP A 5 10.02 -35.40 -1.06
CA ASP A 5 10.97 -35.84 -0.01
C ASP A 5 10.40 -35.59 1.40
N LYS A 6 9.68 -34.48 1.60
CA LYS A 6 9.05 -34.14 2.89
C LYS A 6 7.87 -35.06 3.25
N VAL A 7 7.07 -35.48 2.27
CA VAL A 7 5.88 -36.31 2.50
C VAL A 7 6.23 -37.80 2.56
N SER A 8 7.17 -38.24 1.72
CA SER A 8 7.55 -39.65 1.62
C SER A 8 8.70 -40.06 2.55
N SER A 9 9.33 -39.10 3.23
CA SER A 9 10.55 -39.31 4.04
C SER A 9 11.68 -40.03 3.27
N ARG A 10 11.70 -39.93 1.93
CA ARG A 10 12.71 -40.51 1.05
C ARG A 10 13.58 -39.41 0.44
N ASN A 11 14.89 -39.60 0.41
CA ASN A 11 15.85 -38.61 -0.07
C ASN A 11 16.08 -38.69 -1.58
N ALA A 12 15.00 -38.61 -2.37
CA ALA A 12 15.04 -38.77 -3.82
C ALA A 12 15.50 -37.51 -4.57
N SER A 13 15.45 -36.33 -3.93
CA SER A 13 15.85 -35.07 -4.56
C SER A 13 17.30 -35.04 -5.00
N LYS A 14 18.22 -35.69 -4.29
CA LYS A 14 19.66 -35.70 -4.64
C LYS A 14 19.94 -36.45 -5.93
N ALA A 15 19.35 -37.65 -6.09
CA ALA A 15 19.47 -38.44 -7.31
C ALA A 15 18.78 -37.75 -8.49
N TYR A 16 17.58 -37.21 -8.28
CA TYR A 16 16.85 -36.47 -9.30
C TYR A 16 17.59 -35.20 -9.75
N ARG A 17 18.17 -34.44 -8.81
CA ARG A 17 18.95 -33.25 -9.14
C ARG A 17 20.17 -33.59 -9.99
N LYS A 18 20.90 -34.66 -9.64
CA LYS A 18 22.02 -35.15 -10.45
C LYS A 18 21.59 -35.53 -11.88
N MET A 19 20.43 -36.18 -12.02
CA MET A 19 19.85 -36.50 -13.33
C MET A 19 19.53 -35.24 -14.13
N VAL A 20 18.87 -34.25 -13.51
CA VAL A 20 18.53 -32.97 -14.16
C VAL A 20 19.79 -32.21 -14.55
N ASP A 21 20.78 -32.11 -13.67
CA ASP A 21 22.05 -31.42 -13.95
C ASP A 21 22.81 -32.09 -15.11
N SER A 22 22.72 -33.42 -15.25
CA SER A 22 23.31 -34.18 -16.38
C SER A 22 22.47 -34.21 -17.65
N SER A 23 21.23 -33.71 -17.60
CA SER A 23 20.34 -33.67 -18.76
C SER A 23 20.67 -32.47 -19.65
N TYR A 24 20.23 -32.51 -20.91
CA TYR A 24 20.40 -31.39 -21.85
C TYR A 24 19.87 -30.05 -21.28
N ILE A 25 18.82 -30.08 -20.47
CA ILE A 25 18.25 -28.87 -19.84
C ILE A 25 19.22 -28.28 -18.80
N GLY A 26 19.96 -29.12 -18.08
CA GLY A 26 20.91 -28.68 -17.05
C GLY A 26 22.30 -28.35 -17.57
N SER A 27 22.73 -29.03 -18.64
CA SER A 27 24.08 -28.89 -19.21
C SER A 27 24.18 -27.96 -20.41
N SER A 28 23.05 -27.51 -20.98
CA SER A 28 23.05 -26.66 -22.17
C SER A 28 23.26 -25.19 -21.82
N ASP A 29 24.31 -24.60 -22.39
CA ASP A 29 24.58 -23.16 -22.32
C ASP A 29 23.83 -22.36 -23.40
N GLU A 30 23.03 -22.99 -24.26
CA GLU A 30 22.40 -22.31 -25.41
C GLU A 30 21.49 -21.16 -24.98
N VAL A 31 20.73 -21.36 -23.91
CA VAL A 31 19.84 -20.32 -23.35
C VAL A 31 20.66 -19.15 -22.81
N SER A 32 21.74 -19.43 -22.07
CA SER A 32 22.65 -18.40 -21.56
C SER A 32 23.30 -17.61 -22.71
N ARG A 33 23.80 -18.30 -23.73
CA ARG A 33 24.37 -17.66 -24.93
C ARG A 33 23.34 -16.88 -25.74
N LEU A 34 22.09 -17.34 -25.80
CA LEU A 34 21.02 -16.61 -26.46
C LEU A 34 20.69 -15.33 -25.68
N MET A 35 20.59 -15.42 -24.35
CA MET A 35 20.40 -14.28 -23.47
C MET A 35 21.50 -13.24 -23.68
N ASP A 36 22.78 -13.64 -23.65
CA ASP A 36 23.91 -12.74 -23.89
C ASP A 36 23.84 -12.06 -25.26
N ARG A 37 23.46 -12.79 -26.31
CA ARG A 37 23.28 -12.24 -27.67
C ARG A 37 22.15 -11.21 -27.72
N VAL A 38 21.04 -11.48 -27.06
CA VAL A 38 19.90 -10.54 -26.98
C VAL A 38 20.29 -9.29 -26.20
N GLU A 39 21.00 -9.42 -25.08
CA GLU A 39 21.48 -8.27 -24.30
C GLU A 39 22.43 -7.39 -25.13
N HIS A 40 23.39 -7.99 -25.86
CA HIS A 40 24.30 -7.26 -26.75
C HIS A 40 23.57 -6.56 -27.89
N ALA A 41 22.65 -7.24 -28.56
CA ALA A 41 21.86 -6.65 -29.63
C ALA A 41 21.02 -5.47 -29.12
N PHE A 42 20.39 -5.62 -27.95
CA PHE A 42 19.61 -4.55 -27.33
C PHE A 42 20.48 -3.34 -26.99
N ILE A 43 21.64 -3.54 -26.37
CA ILE A 43 22.57 -2.46 -26.01
C ILE A 43 23.05 -1.71 -27.27
N LYS A 44 23.38 -2.46 -28.32
CA LYS A 44 23.87 -1.89 -29.59
C LYS A 44 22.80 -1.03 -30.27
N HIS A 45 21.57 -1.53 -30.38
CA HIS A 45 20.52 -0.88 -31.19
C HIS A 45 19.63 0.09 -30.40
N PHE A 46 19.38 -0.15 -29.10
CA PHE A 46 18.45 0.65 -28.29
C PHE A 46 19.14 1.51 -27.23
N ALA A 47 20.39 1.20 -26.85
CA ALA A 47 21.14 1.97 -25.85
C ALA A 47 22.33 2.75 -26.43
N ASN A 48 22.48 2.82 -27.77
CA ASN A 48 23.60 3.46 -28.47
C ASN A 48 24.98 2.98 -27.95
N GLY A 49 25.10 1.69 -27.63
CA GLY A 49 26.33 1.11 -27.08
C GLY A 49 26.56 1.39 -25.58
N ASN A 50 25.68 2.12 -24.90
CA ASN A 50 25.80 2.35 -23.45
C ASN A 50 25.35 1.12 -22.66
N HIS A 51 26.33 0.30 -22.24
CA HIS A 51 26.08 -0.93 -21.49
C HIS A 51 25.31 -0.70 -20.19
N ARG A 52 25.62 0.37 -19.44
CA ARG A 52 24.95 0.67 -18.17
C ARG A 52 23.47 0.98 -18.37
N LYS A 53 23.14 1.79 -19.38
CA LYS A 53 21.76 2.17 -19.73
C LYS A 53 20.96 0.98 -20.28
N GLY A 54 21.58 0.17 -21.14
CA GLY A 54 20.94 -1.02 -21.69
C GLY A 54 20.68 -2.07 -20.61
N MET A 55 21.68 -2.38 -19.78
CA MET A 55 21.53 -3.36 -18.70
C MET A 55 20.53 -2.90 -17.63
N SER A 56 20.49 -1.61 -17.27
CA SER A 56 19.47 -1.10 -16.33
C SER A 56 18.04 -1.21 -16.87
N THR A 57 17.88 -1.27 -18.19
CA THR A 57 16.57 -1.43 -18.85
C THR A 57 16.17 -2.89 -18.94
N LEU A 58 17.13 -3.78 -19.25
CA LEU A 58 16.92 -5.23 -19.39
C LEU A 58 16.80 -5.95 -18.05
N ARG A 59 17.57 -5.52 -17.05
CA ARG A 59 17.59 -6.07 -15.69
C ARG A 59 17.26 -4.95 -14.70
N PRO A 60 15.97 -4.69 -14.44
CA PRO A 60 15.57 -3.70 -13.44
C PRO A 60 16.17 -4.05 -12.09
N THR A 61 17.04 -3.19 -11.58
CA THR A 61 17.64 -3.39 -10.25
C THR A 61 16.60 -3.14 -9.16
N ALA A 62 16.64 -3.93 -8.09
CA ALA A 62 15.79 -3.74 -6.92
C ALA A 62 15.79 -2.27 -6.45
N LYS A 63 14.59 -1.73 -6.22
CA LYS A 63 14.38 -0.33 -5.84
C LYS A 63 15.20 0.03 -4.61
N LYS A 64 16.10 1.03 -4.75
CA LYS A 64 16.89 1.53 -3.62
C LYS A 64 15.98 2.33 -2.68
N GLU A 65 15.97 1.97 -1.41
CA GLU A 65 15.24 2.68 -0.36
C GLU A 65 15.71 4.14 -0.28
N ARG A 66 14.76 5.09 -0.23
CA ARG A 66 15.07 6.52 -0.20
C ARG A 66 15.12 6.99 1.26
N HIS A 67 16.26 7.54 1.71
CA HIS A 67 16.39 8.05 3.09
C HIS A 67 15.33 9.09 3.51
N ARG A 68 14.82 9.86 2.54
CA ARG A 68 13.73 10.82 2.76
C ARG A 68 12.43 10.14 3.20
N THR A 69 12.11 8.94 2.70
CA THR A 69 10.86 8.25 3.08
C THR A 69 10.93 7.77 4.51
N THR A 70 12.07 7.24 4.96
CA THR A 70 12.25 6.84 6.37
C THR A 70 12.19 8.02 7.33
N PHE A 71 12.79 9.15 6.96
CA PHE A 71 12.75 10.36 7.78
C PHE A 71 11.33 10.89 7.92
N LEU A 72 10.63 11.10 6.79
CA LEU A 72 9.25 11.59 6.81
C LEU A 72 8.30 10.62 7.50
N LEU A 73 8.52 9.31 7.34
CA LEU A 73 7.73 8.30 8.03
C LEU A 73 7.85 8.48 9.54
N GLY A 74 9.07 8.61 10.08
CA GLY A 74 9.30 8.85 11.49
C GLY A 74 8.60 10.11 12.00
N VAL A 75 8.72 11.23 11.25
CA VAL A 75 8.06 12.50 11.58
C VAL A 75 6.53 12.33 11.63
N PHE A 76 5.91 11.79 10.58
CA PHE A 76 4.45 11.64 10.55
C PHE A 76 3.94 10.64 11.58
N THR A 77 4.65 9.54 11.84
CA THR A 77 4.26 8.62 12.92
C THR A 77 4.36 9.27 14.29
N GLY A 78 5.42 10.04 14.55
CA GLY A 78 5.57 10.78 15.81
C GLY A 78 4.48 11.84 15.99
N CYS A 79 4.17 12.59 14.93
CA CYS A 79 3.07 13.55 14.92
C CYS A 79 1.71 12.86 15.16
N ALA A 80 1.44 11.72 14.52
CA ALA A 80 0.19 10.99 14.72
C ALA A 80 0.02 10.55 16.18
N ILE A 81 1.07 10.00 16.81
CA ILE A 81 1.06 9.59 18.22
C ILE A 81 0.80 10.80 19.13
N ALA A 82 1.48 11.93 18.88
CA ALA A 82 1.29 13.15 19.65
C ALA A 82 -0.14 13.71 19.52
N LEU A 83 -0.72 13.69 18.31
CA LEU A 83 -2.09 14.14 18.07
C LEU A 83 -3.13 13.19 18.69
N ILE A 84 -2.90 11.88 18.70
CA ILE A 84 -3.74 10.92 19.43
C ILE A 84 -3.72 11.24 20.94
N ALA A 85 -2.54 11.48 21.51
CA ALA A 85 -2.42 11.86 22.91
C ALA A 85 -3.16 13.18 23.21
N ALA A 86 -3.01 14.19 22.34
CA ALA A 86 -3.74 15.45 22.46
C ALA A 86 -5.26 15.27 22.39
N LEU A 87 -5.74 14.41 21.48
CA LEU A 87 -7.16 14.06 21.36
C LEU A 87 -7.69 13.40 22.62
N ILE A 88 -6.96 12.43 23.19
CA ILE A 88 -7.33 11.75 24.43
C ILE A 88 -7.42 12.76 25.58
N ILE A 89 -6.41 13.64 25.72
CA ILE A 89 -6.39 14.69 26.75
C ILE A 89 -7.59 15.63 26.58
N LEU A 90 -7.88 16.07 25.35
CA LEU A 90 -9.00 16.97 25.06
C LEU A 90 -10.35 16.34 25.44
N ILE A 91 -10.57 15.07 25.05
CA ILE A 91 -11.80 14.33 25.37
C ILE A 91 -12.01 14.23 26.89
N HIS A 92 -10.95 13.91 27.64
CA HIS A 92 -11.01 13.80 29.10
C HIS A 92 -11.17 15.16 29.79
N ALA A 93 -10.35 16.14 29.43
CA ALA A 93 -10.35 17.46 30.05
C ALA A 93 -11.65 18.25 29.83
N ARG A 94 -12.36 17.96 28.73
CA ARG A 94 -13.61 18.64 28.36
C ARG A 94 -14.85 17.79 28.59
N ASN A 95 -14.68 16.57 29.09
CA ASN A 95 -15.75 15.62 29.39
C ASN A 95 -16.78 15.53 28.24
N ILE A 96 -16.30 15.46 27.00
CA ILE A 96 -17.12 15.52 25.77
C ILE A 96 -18.12 14.36 25.73
N LEU A 97 -17.62 13.18 26.11
CA LEU A 97 -18.18 12.32 27.16
C LEU A 97 -19.66 12.54 27.51
N TYR A 98 -19.92 13.62 28.25
CA TYR A 98 -21.10 13.83 29.09
C TYR A 98 -21.90 15.10 28.75
N SER A 99 -21.60 15.79 27.64
CA SER A 99 -22.28 17.04 27.26
C SER A 99 -23.62 16.82 26.54
N GLU A 100 -24.51 17.82 26.57
CA GLU A 100 -25.84 17.78 25.92
C GLU A 100 -25.78 17.68 24.39
N GLY A 101 -24.67 18.11 23.76
CA GLY A 101 -24.45 18.02 22.30
C GLY A 101 -23.92 16.65 21.82
N ARG A 102 -23.71 15.69 22.72
CA ARG A 102 -23.09 14.39 22.44
C ARG A 102 -23.80 13.63 21.33
N THR A 103 -25.12 13.52 21.39
CA THR A 103 -25.92 12.69 20.47
C THR A 103 -25.73 13.14 19.03
N ARG A 104 -25.85 14.44 18.74
CA ARG A 104 -25.67 14.96 17.39
C ARG A 104 -24.25 14.76 16.85
N TYR A 105 -23.24 14.95 17.68
CA TYR A 105 -21.83 14.76 17.28
C TYR A 105 -21.49 13.27 17.07
N MET A 106 -21.97 12.39 17.95
CA MET A 106 -21.76 10.94 17.85
C MET A 106 -22.51 10.30 16.68
N ASP A 107 -23.68 10.83 16.31
CA ASP A 107 -24.49 10.26 15.23
C ASP A 107 -24.03 10.72 13.84
N ASN A 108 -23.59 11.98 13.71
CA ASN A 108 -23.27 12.55 12.39
C ASN A 108 -21.77 12.68 12.11
N ILE A 109 -20.98 13.14 13.07
CA ILE A 109 -19.59 13.56 12.85
C ILE A 109 -18.62 12.41 13.17
N PHE A 110 -18.87 11.69 14.26
CA PHE A 110 -18.03 10.57 14.65
C PHE A 110 -17.94 9.44 13.62
N PRO A 111 -19.03 8.99 12.95
CA PRO A 111 -18.94 7.93 11.95
C PRO A 111 -18.10 8.37 10.73
N LEU A 112 -18.20 9.64 10.34
CA LEU A 112 -17.40 10.20 9.25
C LEU A 112 -15.91 10.18 9.58
N TYR A 113 -15.52 10.57 10.81
CA TYR A 113 -14.12 10.49 11.25
C TYR A 113 -13.64 9.06 11.50
N SER A 114 -14.53 8.18 11.98
CA SER A 114 -14.27 6.76 12.14
C SER A 114 -13.93 6.08 10.82
N LEU A 115 -14.61 6.45 9.72
CA LEU A 115 -14.29 5.99 8.37
C LEU A 115 -12.81 6.24 8.00
N PHE A 116 -12.29 7.43 8.27
CA PHE A 116 -10.87 7.73 8.03
C PHE A 116 -9.96 6.88 8.92
N GLY A 117 -10.35 6.66 10.18
CA GLY A 117 -9.67 5.74 11.09
C GLY A 117 -9.58 4.32 10.51
N TYR A 118 -10.68 3.77 10.01
CA TYR A 118 -10.70 2.46 9.35
C TYR A 118 -9.81 2.41 8.11
N ILE A 119 -9.83 3.45 7.26
CA ILE A 119 -8.94 3.54 6.09
C ILE A 119 -7.47 3.53 6.52
N VAL A 120 -7.11 4.31 7.54
CA VAL A 120 -5.75 4.34 8.09
C VAL A 120 -5.35 2.97 8.63
N CYS A 121 -6.22 2.32 9.41
CA CYS A 121 -6.00 0.98 9.93
C CYS A 121 -5.80 -0.06 8.81
N HIS A 122 -6.64 -0.03 7.76
CA HIS A 122 -6.50 -0.88 6.58
C HIS A 122 -5.13 -0.70 5.92
N MET A 123 -4.72 0.56 5.69
CA MET A 123 -3.42 0.84 5.07
C MET A 123 -2.24 0.39 5.94
N ILE A 124 -2.33 0.51 7.26
CA ILE A 124 -1.32 -0.01 8.19
C ILE A 124 -1.24 -1.53 8.11
N MET A 125 -2.37 -2.24 8.15
CA MET A 125 -2.42 -3.69 8.01
C MET A 125 -1.83 -4.15 6.67
N TYR A 126 -2.20 -3.49 5.57
CA TYR A 126 -1.60 -3.76 4.26
C TYR A 126 -0.09 -3.51 4.24
N SER A 127 0.39 -2.47 4.93
CA SER A 127 1.83 -2.20 5.10
C SER A 127 2.53 -3.32 5.87
N VAL A 128 1.90 -3.86 6.91
CA VAL A 128 2.42 -5.01 7.66
C VAL A 128 2.45 -6.27 6.77
N ASN A 129 1.42 -6.52 5.97
CA ASN A 129 1.38 -7.64 5.03
C ASN A 129 2.55 -7.58 4.03
N THR A 130 2.76 -6.42 3.41
CA THR A 130 3.90 -6.22 2.48
C THR A 130 5.26 -6.34 3.16
N TYR A 131 5.37 -5.91 4.43
CA TYR A 131 6.57 -6.12 5.23
C TYR A 131 6.85 -7.61 5.49
N LEU A 132 5.83 -8.37 5.92
CA LEU A 132 5.96 -9.80 6.19
C LEU A 132 6.31 -10.57 4.91
N TRP A 133 5.68 -10.26 3.78
CA TRP A 133 6.04 -10.87 2.49
C TRP A 133 7.51 -10.61 2.13
N ARG A 134 8.01 -9.40 2.37
CA ARG A 134 9.42 -9.09 2.15
C ARG A 134 10.34 -9.86 3.10
N LEU A 135 9.96 -9.97 4.38
CA LEU A 135 10.73 -10.71 5.40
C LEU A 135 10.86 -12.20 5.03
N PHE A 136 9.75 -12.83 4.63
CA PHE A 136 9.70 -14.22 4.20
C PHE A 136 10.14 -14.45 2.74
N ARG A 137 10.63 -13.40 2.05
CA ARG A 137 11.09 -13.44 0.65
C ARG A 137 10.04 -13.96 -0.34
N ILE A 138 8.77 -13.67 -0.07
CA ILE A 138 7.66 -13.94 -0.99
C ILE A 138 7.68 -12.89 -2.09
N ASN A 139 7.69 -13.34 -3.36
CA ASN A 139 7.67 -12.46 -4.53
C ASN A 139 6.25 -11.92 -4.77
N TYR A 140 5.77 -11.06 -3.88
CA TYR A 140 4.45 -10.45 -4.00
C TYR A 140 4.29 -9.59 -5.27
N PRO A 141 5.31 -8.90 -5.84
CA PRO A 141 5.16 -8.21 -7.12
C PRO A 141 4.72 -9.15 -8.24
N PHE A 142 5.32 -10.34 -8.29
CA PHE A 142 4.92 -11.37 -9.24
C PHE A 142 3.48 -11.88 -8.99
N ILE A 143 3.13 -12.17 -7.73
CA ILE A 143 1.80 -12.67 -7.36
C ILE A 143 0.69 -11.67 -7.74
N PHE A 144 0.91 -10.38 -7.50
CA PHE A 144 -0.05 -9.32 -7.82
C PHE A 144 0.05 -8.81 -9.26
N GLY A 145 0.97 -9.35 -10.08
CA GLY A 145 1.17 -8.91 -11.46
C GLY A 145 1.67 -7.47 -11.58
N PHE A 146 2.37 -6.95 -10.56
CA PHE A 146 2.99 -5.64 -10.63
C PHE A 146 4.17 -5.66 -11.61
N LYS A 147 4.31 -4.59 -12.39
CA LYS A 147 5.52 -4.38 -13.20
C LYS A 147 6.69 -4.15 -12.25
N GLU A 148 7.81 -4.82 -12.50
CA GLU A 148 9.03 -4.66 -11.70
C GLU A 148 9.45 -3.19 -11.58
N GLY A 149 9.71 -2.74 -10.36
CA GLY A 149 10.08 -1.37 -10.01
C GLY A 149 8.89 -0.42 -9.78
N THR A 150 7.65 -0.86 -10.04
CA THR A 150 6.43 -0.07 -9.77
C THR A 150 5.73 -0.46 -8.47
N GLU A 151 6.22 -1.49 -7.79
CA GLU A 151 5.71 -1.94 -6.51
C GLU A 151 5.87 -0.87 -5.43
N LEU A 152 4.85 -0.79 -4.59
CA LEU A 152 4.82 0.12 -3.46
C LEU A 152 5.49 -0.58 -2.27
N ALA A 153 6.62 -0.06 -1.81
CA ALA A 153 7.34 -0.66 -0.69
C ALA A 153 6.57 -0.44 0.62
N TYR A 154 6.70 -1.37 1.57
CA TYR A 154 5.99 -1.29 2.86
C TYR A 154 6.18 0.06 3.59
N ARG A 155 7.37 0.67 3.51
CA ARG A 155 7.66 2.00 4.08
C ARG A 155 6.90 3.14 3.39
N GLU A 156 6.67 3.02 2.09
CA GLU A 156 5.91 3.99 1.31
C GLU A 156 4.43 3.92 1.65
N VAL A 157 3.89 2.70 1.82
CA VAL A 157 2.51 2.51 2.30
C VAL A 157 2.35 3.06 3.72
N PHE A 158 3.29 2.75 4.63
CA PHE A 158 3.32 3.29 5.99
C PHE A 158 3.40 4.83 6.01
N LEU A 159 4.15 5.41 5.07
CA LEU A 159 4.28 6.86 4.95
C LEU A 159 2.96 7.50 4.55
N LEU A 160 2.25 6.91 3.58
CA LEU A 160 0.93 7.38 3.16
C LEU A 160 -0.10 7.21 4.28
N SER A 161 -0.08 6.08 4.99
CA SER A 161 -1.02 5.81 6.09
C SER A 161 -0.81 6.77 7.26
N SER A 162 0.45 7.03 7.65
CA SER A 162 0.78 7.98 8.73
C SER A 162 0.50 9.43 8.33
N GLY A 163 0.75 9.83 7.07
CA GLY A 163 0.35 11.15 6.56
C GLY A 163 -1.16 11.35 6.59
N LEU A 164 -1.94 10.34 6.16
CA LEU A 164 -3.40 10.37 6.24
C LEU A 164 -3.90 10.40 7.69
N ALA A 165 -3.26 9.67 8.60
CA ALA A 165 -3.58 9.70 10.02
C ALA A 165 -3.41 11.10 10.61
N VAL A 166 -2.28 11.76 10.33
CA VAL A 166 -2.03 13.14 10.78
C VAL A 166 -3.08 14.09 10.21
N LEU A 167 -3.36 14.03 8.91
CA LEU A 167 -4.37 14.89 8.28
C LEU A 167 -5.75 14.72 8.93
N SER A 168 -6.15 13.46 9.17
CA SER A 168 -7.44 13.13 9.77
C SER A 168 -7.51 13.58 11.23
N LEU A 169 -6.46 13.34 12.01
CA LEU A 169 -6.41 13.74 13.42
C LEU A 169 -6.37 15.27 13.61
N VAL A 170 -5.64 15.99 12.77
CA VAL A 170 -5.66 17.46 12.76
C VAL A 170 -7.08 17.94 12.45
N ALA A 171 -7.74 17.37 11.45
CA ALA A 171 -9.11 17.74 11.12
C ALA A 171 -10.11 17.46 12.25
N VAL A 172 -9.98 16.32 12.94
CA VAL A 172 -10.80 15.99 14.13
C VAL A 172 -10.57 17.02 15.23
N LEU A 173 -9.31 17.31 15.56
CA LEU A 173 -8.97 18.25 16.62
C LEU A 173 -9.44 19.67 16.30
N SER A 174 -9.27 20.12 15.05
CA SER A 174 -9.77 21.43 14.61
C SER A 174 -11.29 21.50 14.62
N ASN A 175 -11.99 20.44 14.21
CA ASN A 175 -13.45 20.39 14.25
C ASN A 175 -13.97 20.43 15.69
N LEU A 176 -13.36 19.66 16.61
CA LEU A 176 -13.67 19.68 18.03
C LEU A 176 -13.44 21.05 18.68
N ASP A 177 -12.33 21.71 18.35
CA ASP A 177 -12.01 23.05 18.87
C ASP A 177 -13.02 24.10 18.37
N MET A 178 -13.37 24.07 17.08
CA MET A 178 -14.32 25.01 16.46
C MET A 178 -15.77 24.81 16.93
N GLU A 179 -16.22 23.58 17.13
CA GLU A 179 -17.59 23.29 17.56
C GLU A 179 -17.84 23.67 19.02
N MET A 180 -16.79 23.66 19.84
CA MET A 180 -16.87 23.94 21.27
C MET A 180 -16.57 25.40 21.64
N ASP A 181 -15.91 26.18 20.77
CA ASP A 181 -15.69 27.61 21.01
C ASP A 181 -16.97 28.44 20.76
N GLN A 182 -17.42 29.13 21.80
CA GLN A 182 -18.66 29.92 21.81
C GLN A 182 -18.59 31.11 20.83
N ARG A 183 -17.38 31.55 20.48
CA ARG A 183 -17.12 32.61 19.49
C ARG A 183 -17.28 32.13 18.03
N THR A 184 -17.21 30.81 17.82
CA THR A 184 -17.08 30.19 16.50
C THR A 184 -18.38 29.49 16.07
N LYS A 185 -19.43 29.51 16.90
CA LYS A 185 -20.78 29.00 16.57
C LYS A 185 -21.38 29.56 15.27
N SER A 186 -20.98 30.78 14.88
CA SER A 186 -21.31 31.40 13.58
C SER A 186 -20.85 30.55 12.37
N PHE A 187 -19.79 29.76 12.53
CA PHE A 187 -19.16 28.95 11.49
C PHE A 187 -19.60 27.48 11.49
N SER A 188 -20.74 27.13 12.10
CA SER A 188 -21.26 25.75 12.17
C SER A 188 -21.31 25.04 10.80
N ALA A 189 -21.55 25.76 9.70
CA ALA A 189 -21.54 25.20 8.36
C ALA A 189 -20.13 24.81 7.87
N LEU A 190 -19.08 25.51 8.32
CA LEU A 190 -17.69 25.19 7.96
C LEU A 190 -17.21 23.94 8.70
N THR A 191 -17.62 23.73 9.94
CA THR A 191 -17.24 22.55 10.74
C THR A 191 -17.75 21.25 10.12
N GLU A 192 -18.97 21.27 9.59
CA GLU A 192 -19.59 20.13 8.87
C GLU A 192 -18.92 19.89 7.49
N LEU A 193 -18.34 20.93 6.89
CA LEU A 193 -17.63 20.85 5.61
C LEU A 193 -16.24 20.19 5.71
N VAL A 194 -15.60 20.21 6.88
CA VAL A 194 -14.24 19.66 7.07
C VAL A 194 -14.15 18.17 6.71
N PRO A 195 -14.96 17.26 7.28
CA PRO A 195 -14.91 15.84 6.92
C PRO A 195 -15.28 15.60 5.45
N LEU A 196 -16.25 16.35 4.90
CA LEU A 196 -16.60 16.28 3.49
C LEU A 196 -15.42 16.70 2.60
N GLY A 197 -14.71 17.77 2.95
CA GLY A 197 -13.52 18.24 2.25
C GLY A 197 -12.40 17.21 2.25
N LEU A 198 -12.22 16.47 3.35
CA LEU A 198 -11.28 15.35 3.43
C LEU A 198 -11.67 14.19 2.49
N ILE A 199 -12.96 13.83 2.40
CA ILE A 199 -13.45 12.81 1.47
C ILE A 199 -13.18 13.25 0.03
N ILE A 200 -13.55 14.47 -0.32
CA ILE A 200 -13.33 15.04 -1.66
C ILE A 200 -11.84 15.03 -1.99
N PHE A 201 -10.99 15.42 -1.05
CA PHE A 201 -9.54 15.42 -1.21
C PHE A 201 -8.98 14.01 -1.44
N LEU A 202 -9.43 13.00 -0.68
CA LEU A 202 -9.03 11.61 -0.89
C LEU A 202 -9.49 11.06 -2.25
N LEU A 203 -10.73 11.33 -2.66
CA LEU A 203 -11.25 10.91 -3.96
C LEU A 203 -10.49 11.61 -5.09
N ALA A 204 -10.23 12.91 -4.97
CA ALA A 204 -9.45 13.67 -5.93
C ALA A 204 -8.03 13.08 -6.08
N ILE A 205 -7.35 12.75 -4.98
CA ILE A 205 -6.05 12.07 -5.02
C ILE A 205 -6.19 10.69 -5.65
N THR A 206 -7.22 9.91 -5.33
CA THR A 206 -7.36 8.54 -5.82
C THR A 206 -7.56 8.51 -7.34
N PHE A 207 -8.45 9.35 -7.88
CA PHE A 207 -8.79 9.40 -9.31
C PHE A 207 -7.90 10.31 -10.16
N CYS A 208 -6.97 11.05 -9.54
CA CYS A 208 -6.13 12.00 -10.25
C CYS A 208 -5.25 11.32 -11.34
N PRO A 209 -5.33 11.72 -12.62
CA PRO A 209 -4.62 11.07 -13.71
C PRO A 209 -3.12 11.43 -13.78
N PHE A 210 -2.71 12.49 -13.07
CA PHE A 210 -1.34 12.99 -13.03
C PHE A 210 -0.40 12.03 -12.29
N ASN A 211 0.90 12.12 -12.56
CA ASN A 211 1.92 11.26 -11.95
C ASN A 211 2.31 11.72 -10.53
N ILE A 212 1.29 11.95 -9.70
CA ILE A 212 1.36 12.38 -8.31
C ILE A 212 1.05 11.16 -7.44
N ILE A 213 1.72 10.99 -6.29
CA ILE A 213 1.45 9.92 -5.29
C ILE A 213 1.21 8.55 -5.95
N TYR A 214 2.28 7.89 -6.42
CA TYR A 214 2.24 6.48 -6.84
C TYR A 214 1.11 6.10 -7.80
N LYS A 215 1.06 6.75 -8.98
CA LYS A 215 0.03 6.57 -10.01
C LYS A 215 -0.28 5.09 -10.31
N SER A 216 0.74 4.25 -10.52
CA SER A 216 0.55 2.82 -10.86
C SER A 216 -0.29 2.11 -9.79
N SER A 217 0.03 2.34 -8.51
CA SER A 217 -0.66 1.74 -7.37
C SER A 217 -2.11 2.23 -7.22
N ARG A 218 -2.38 3.51 -7.49
CA ARG A 218 -3.74 4.07 -7.47
C ARG A 218 -4.64 3.44 -8.52
N PHE A 219 -4.16 3.36 -9.77
CA PHE A 219 -4.91 2.73 -10.85
C PHE A 219 -5.08 1.22 -10.65
N PHE A 220 -4.09 0.56 -10.02
CA PHE A 220 -4.24 -0.83 -9.59
C PHE A 220 -5.38 -0.98 -8.58
N LEU A 221 -5.44 -0.15 -7.55
CA LEU A 221 -6.52 -0.17 -6.55
C LEU A 221 -7.88 0.06 -7.20
N ILE A 222 -8.01 1.09 -8.06
CA ILE A 222 -9.26 1.38 -8.77
C ILE A 222 -9.70 0.19 -9.61
N ARG A 223 -8.77 -0.44 -10.33
CA ARG A 223 -9.07 -1.62 -11.15
C ARG A 223 -9.53 -2.79 -10.30
N CYS A 224 -8.86 -3.09 -9.19
CA CYS A 224 -9.26 -4.16 -8.29
C CYS A 224 -10.65 -3.90 -7.69
N VAL A 225 -10.92 -2.68 -7.20
CA VAL A 225 -12.25 -2.32 -6.67
C VAL A 225 -13.33 -2.46 -7.75
N PHE A 226 -13.07 -1.99 -8.96
CA PHE A 226 -14.00 -2.12 -10.08
C PHE A 226 -14.26 -3.59 -10.44
N HIS A 227 -13.22 -4.41 -10.53
CA HIS A 227 -13.37 -5.86 -10.77
C HIS A 227 -14.13 -6.56 -9.65
N THR A 228 -13.92 -6.18 -8.38
CA THR A 228 -14.65 -6.76 -7.24
C THR A 228 -16.15 -6.42 -7.31
N ILE A 229 -16.50 -5.19 -7.68
CA ILE A 229 -17.91 -4.77 -7.87
C ILE A 229 -18.52 -5.52 -9.05
N CYS A 230 -17.77 -5.66 -10.15
CA CYS A 230 -18.20 -6.36 -11.35
C CYS A 230 -17.88 -7.86 -11.34
N ALA A 231 -17.61 -8.46 -10.16
CA ALA A 231 -17.18 -9.85 -10.05
C ALA A 231 -18.10 -10.87 -10.76
N PRO A 232 -19.44 -10.70 -10.81
CA PRO A 232 -20.30 -11.60 -11.57
C PRO A 232 -20.11 -11.55 -13.10
N LEU A 233 -19.53 -10.47 -13.62
CA LEU A 233 -19.47 -10.17 -15.06
C LEU A 233 -18.11 -10.51 -15.70
N TYR A 234 -17.10 -10.85 -14.89
CA TYR A 234 -15.73 -11.08 -15.36
C TYR A 234 -15.07 -12.27 -14.66
N LYS A 235 -14.01 -12.80 -15.29
CA LYS A 235 -13.18 -13.82 -14.67
C LYS A 235 -12.38 -13.21 -13.52
N VAL A 236 -12.66 -13.67 -12.31
CA VAL A 236 -11.99 -13.21 -11.09
C VAL A 236 -10.55 -13.72 -11.04
N HIS A 237 -9.59 -12.81 -10.84
CA HIS A 237 -8.20 -13.15 -10.59
C HIS A 237 -7.91 -13.21 -9.09
N PHE A 238 -6.81 -13.88 -8.73
CA PHE A 238 -6.37 -13.99 -7.33
C PHE A 238 -6.26 -12.62 -6.64
N THR A 239 -5.78 -11.60 -7.35
CA THR A 239 -5.64 -10.23 -6.84
C THR A 239 -6.98 -9.64 -6.40
N ASP A 240 -8.03 -9.90 -7.16
CA ASP A 240 -9.36 -9.35 -6.94
C ASP A 240 -10.02 -10.05 -5.74
N SER A 241 -9.89 -11.38 -5.66
CA SER A 241 -10.32 -12.14 -4.47
C SER A 241 -9.56 -11.75 -3.21
N PHE A 242 -8.24 -11.56 -3.29
CA PHE A 242 -7.44 -11.14 -2.14
C PHE A 242 -7.84 -9.73 -1.66
N MET A 243 -8.03 -8.79 -2.58
CA MET A 243 -8.48 -7.43 -2.22
C MET A 243 -9.90 -7.44 -1.65
N ALA A 244 -10.81 -8.22 -2.22
CA ALA A 244 -12.17 -8.37 -1.70
C ALA A 244 -12.15 -8.93 -0.27
N ASP A 245 -11.39 -9.98 -0.03
CA ASP A 245 -11.24 -10.60 1.29
C ASP A 245 -10.67 -9.63 2.33
N GLN A 246 -9.69 -8.81 1.94
CA GLN A 246 -9.14 -7.76 2.82
C GLN A 246 -10.14 -6.66 3.15
N LEU A 247 -11.06 -6.34 2.23
CA LEU A 247 -12.10 -5.34 2.47
C LEU A 247 -13.24 -5.89 3.32
N THR A 248 -13.57 -7.17 3.20
CA THR A 248 -14.67 -7.80 3.97
C THR A 248 -14.24 -8.27 5.35
N THR A 249 -12.98 -8.69 5.53
CA THR A 249 -12.47 -9.22 6.82
C THR A 249 -12.17 -8.09 7.83
N GLN A 250 -12.11 -6.84 7.38
CA GLN A 250 -11.83 -5.69 8.23
C GLN A 250 -13.08 -4.91 8.66
N VAL A 251 -14.26 -5.46 8.36
CA VAL A 251 -15.58 -5.01 8.85
C VAL A 251 -16.02 -5.94 9.97
#